data_AF-A0A261QPP3-F1
#
_entry.id   AF-A0A261QPP3-F1
#
_cell.length_a   1.000
_cell.length_b   1.000
_cell.length_c   1.000
_cell.angle_alpha   90.00
_cell.angle_beta   90.00
_cell.angle_gamma   90.00
#
_symmetry.space_group_name_H-M   'P 1'
#
loop_
_entity.id
_entity.type
_entity.pdbx_description
1 polymer ?
#
loop_
_entity_poly.entity_id
_entity_poly.type
_entity_poly.pdbx_seq_one_letter_code
_entity_poly.pdbx_strand_id
1 'polypeptide(L)' 'MIKDVEQYPDVYQKERAERFGVCQKALCHTLKKMGLTYKKTLPPVPK' A
#
# COMPACT_ATOMS: atom_id res chain seq x y z
N MET A 1 -0.35 4.03 -8.77
CA MET A 1 -0.07 3.71 -7.34
C MET A 1 -1.20 4.13 -6.42
N ILE A 2 -1.72 5.36 -6.44
CA ILE A 2 -2.85 5.77 -5.57
C ILE A 2 -4.09 4.89 -5.77
N LYS A 3 -4.56 4.77 -7.02
CA LYS A 3 -5.66 3.87 -7.40
C LYS A 3 -5.41 2.39 -7.09
N ASP A 4 -4.15 1.98 -6.95
CA ASP A 4 -3.78 0.59 -6.62
C ASP A 4 -3.83 0.35 -5.11
N VAL A 5 -3.45 1.36 -4.32
CA VAL A 5 -3.66 1.38 -2.86
C VAL A 5 -5.15 1.39 -2.52
N GLU A 6 -5.98 2.09 -3.30
CA GLU A 6 -7.44 2.11 -3.11
C GLU A 6 -8.13 0.81 -3.54
N GLN A 7 -7.72 0.21 -4.67
CA GLN A 7 -8.32 -1.05 -5.16
C GLN A 7 -7.83 -2.28 -4.40
N TYR A 8 -6.58 -2.26 -3.94
CA TYR A 8 -5.94 -3.36 -3.25
C TYR A 8 -5.28 -2.90 -1.94
N PRO A 9 -6.09 -2.48 -0.95
CA PRO A 9 -5.57 -1.99 0.33
C PRO A 9 -4.81 -3.08 1.12
N ASP A 10 -5.22 -4.34 0.97
CA ASP A 10 -4.65 -5.48 1.69
C ASP A 10 -3.38 -6.06 1.07
N VAL A 11 -3.01 -5.63 -0.14
CA VAL A 11 -1.83 -6.16 -0.83
C VAL A 11 -0.56 -5.62 -0.18
N TYR A 12 0.35 -6.54 0.14
CA TYR A 12 1.65 -6.21 0.71
C TYR A 12 2.47 -5.34 -0.24
N GLN A 13 3.28 -4.43 0.31
CA GLN A 13 4.14 -3.55 -0.49
C GLN A 13 5.09 -4.30 -1.43
N LYS A 14 5.45 -5.55 -1.08
CA LYS A 14 6.29 -6.42 -1.91
C LYS A 14 5.57 -6.87 -3.19
N GLU A 15 4.36 -7.43 -3.07
CA GLU A 15 3.54 -7.78 -4.23
C GLU A 15 3.27 -6.56 -5.12
N ARG A 16 2.98 -5.41 -4.49
CA ARG A 16 2.79 -4.16 -5.22
C ARG A 16 4.05 -3.77 -5.99
N ALA A 17 5.22 -3.88 -5.35
CA ALA A 17 6.51 -3.63 -5.99
C ALA A 17 6.77 -4.56 -7.18
N GLU A 18 6.45 -5.85 -7.06
CA GLU A 18 6.56 -6.83 -8.15
C GLU A 18 5.63 -6.49 -9.33
N ARG A 19 4.37 -6.10 -9.06
CA ARG A 19 3.42 -5.67 -10.09
C ARG A 19 3.87 -4.42 -10.86
N PHE A 20 4.48 -3.47 -10.16
CA PHE A 20 5.01 -2.25 -10.78
C PHE A 20 6.43 -2.42 -11.32
N GLY A 21 7.09 -3.56 -11.11
CA GLY A 21 8.49 -3.78 -11.48
C GLY A 21 9.47 -2.86 -10.76
N VAL A 22 9.10 -2.33 -9.59
CA VAL A 22 9.92 -1.38 -8.81
C VAL A 22 10.43 -2.03 -7.54
N CYS A 23 11.52 -1.51 -7.00
CA CYS A 23 11.99 -1.93 -5.68
C CYS A 23 11.02 -1.48 -4.57
N GLN A 24 10.82 -2.32 -3.56
CA GLN A 24 9.99 -2.00 -2.38
C GLN A 24 10.40 -0.67 -1.71
N LYS A 25 11.71 -0.37 -1.65
CA LYS A 25 12.24 0.90 -1.14
C LYS A 25 11.76 2.11 -1.93
N ALA A 26 11.75 2.01 -3.26
CA ALA A 26 11.26 3.09 -4.12
C ALA A 26 9.76 3.31 -3.89
N LEU A 27 8.99 2.22 -3.76
CA LEU A 27 7.57 2.27 -3.46
C LEU A 27 7.29 2.94 -2.11
N CYS A 28 8.02 2.57 -1.06
CA CYS A 28 7.94 3.18 0.26
C CYS A 28 8.30 4.67 0.24
N HIS A 29 9.35 5.05 -0.50
CA HIS A 29 9.76 6.44 -0.63
C HIS A 29 8.70 7.29 -1.35
N THR A 30 8.14 6.77 -2.45
CA THR A 30 7.06 7.43 -3.20
C THR A 30 5.79 7.59 -2.36
N LEU A 31 5.39 6.55 -1.60
CA LEU A 31 4.23 6.62 -0.70
C LEU A 31 4.42 7.67 0.41
N LYS A 32 5.60 7.70 1.05
CA LYS A 32 5.94 8.71 2.06
C LYS A 32 5.93 10.13 1.47
N LYS A 33 6.49 10.31 0.27
CA LYS A 33 6.51 11.59 -0.44
C LYS A 33 5.11 12.07 -0.83
N MET A 34 4.19 11.14 -1.12
CA MET A 34 2.79 11.43 -1.40
C MET A 34 1.92 11.58 -0.13
N GLY A 35 2.48 11.41 1.08
CA GLY A 35 1.70 11.44 2.32
C GLY A 35 0.71 10.28 2.47
N LEU A 36 0.78 9.27 1.59
CA LEU A 36 -0.12 8.13 1.57
C LEU A 36 0.40 7.06 2.53
N THR A 37 -0.12 7.11 3.75
CA THR A 37 0.18 6.12 4.79
C THR A 37 -1.08 5.29 5.01
N TYR A 38 -1.15 4.12 4.38
CA TYR A 38 -2.27 3.21 4.58
C TYR A 38 -2.03 2.37 5.85
N LYS A 39 -2.72 2.71 6.94
CA LYS A 39 -2.79 1.88 8.15
C LYS A 39 -4.03 0.99 8.01
N LYS A 40 -3.83 -0.33 8.05
CA LYS A 40 -4.94 -1.30 8.08
C LYS A 40 -5.71 -1.10 9.39
N THR A 41 -6.82 -0.38 9.34
CA THR A 41 -7.82 -0.37 10.40
C THR A 41 -8.59 -1.69 10.28
N LEU A 42 -8.36 -2.60 11.21
CA LEU A 42 -9.23 -3.75 11.34
C LEU A 42 -10.64 -3.21 11.62
N PRO A 43 -11.66 -3.52 10.79
CA PRO A 43 -13.02 -3.17 11.14
C PRO A 43 -13.32 -3.79 12.52
N PRO A 44 -14.04 -3.09 13.42
CA PRO A 44 -14.37 -3.61 14.73
C PRO A 44 -15.08 -4.94 14.54
N VAL A 45 -14.49 -6.01 15.08
CA VAL A 45 -15.06 -7.36 15.08
C VAL A 45 -16.43 -7.26 15.76
N PRO A 46 -17.54 -7.70 15.13
CA PRO A 46 -18.83 -7.68 15.80
C PRO A 46 -18.78 -8.67 16.98
N LYS A 47 -19.17 -8.18 18.16
CA LYS A 47 -19.27 -8.96 19.40
C LYS A 47 -20.47 -9.90 19.36
#